data_AF-A0A1H8DMU4-F1
#
_entry.id   AF-A0A1H8DMU4-F1
#
_cell.length_a   1.000
_cell.length_b   1.000
_cell.length_c   1.000
_cell.angle_alpha   90.00
_cell.angle_beta   90.00
_cell.angle_gamma   90.00
#
_symmetry.space_group_name_H-M   'P 1'
#
loop_
_entity.id
_entity.type
_entity.pdbx_description
1 polymer ?
#
loop_
_entity_poly.entity_id
_entity_poly.type
_entity_poly.pdbx_seq_one_letter_code
_entity_poly.pdbx_strand_id
1 'polypeptide(L)'
;MTEPPAGYEKPIFQEAFGLAEYSKLTKEEQMAYQSSINSLRDYNATLSYAEKRGLEKGLEKGRRLEREIAEKEIATFQAKAEQAIAEKQKAEAEIQKAEAEIQKIYSDKLESARKMKKAGLSLAQISDFTSLPLDIVEKL
;
A
#
# COMPACT_ATOMS: atom_id res chain seq x y z
N MET A 1 57.36 -25.89 28.53
CA MET A 1 55.90 -26.13 28.60
C MET A 1 55.66 -27.34 29.47
N THR A 2 54.71 -27.26 30.41
CA THR A 2 54.35 -28.39 31.28
C THR A 2 53.35 -29.27 30.53
N GLU A 3 53.46 -30.59 30.60
CA GLU A 3 52.53 -31.47 29.90
C GLU A 3 51.10 -31.36 30.48
N PRO A 4 50.05 -31.44 29.64
CA PRO A 4 48.67 -31.39 30.11
C PRO A 4 48.33 -32.57 31.03
N PRO A 5 47.54 -32.37 32.10
CA PRO A 5 47.16 -33.42 33.03
C PRO A 5 46.16 -34.42 32.42
N ALA A 6 46.09 -35.63 32.98
CA ALA A 6 45.13 -36.65 32.57
C ALA A 6 43.68 -36.14 32.68
N GLY A 7 42.91 -36.25 31.60
CA GLY A 7 41.53 -35.73 31.54
C GLY A 7 41.40 -34.27 31.09
N TYR A 8 42.47 -33.66 30.54
CA TYR A 8 42.49 -32.31 29.95
C TYR A 8 41.39 -32.05 28.91
N GLU A 9 40.77 -33.08 28.34
CA GLU A 9 39.62 -32.89 27.44
C GLU A 9 38.39 -32.30 28.14
N LYS A 10 38.31 -32.40 29.48
CA LYS A 10 37.21 -31.82 30.25
C LYS A 10 37.43 -30.30 30.44
N PRO A 11 36.43 -29.45 30.15
CA PRO A 11 36.57 -27.98 30.22
C PRO A 11 37.11 -27.45 31.55
N ILE A 12 36.67 -28.01 32.67
CA ILE A 12 37.12 -27.59 34.01
C ILE A 12 38.63 -27.79 34.23
N PHE A 13 39.23 -28.82 33.64
CA PHE A 13 40.66 -29.06 33.73
C PHE A 13 41.45 -28.15 32.78
N GLN A 14 40.87 -27.74 31.65
CA GLN A 14 41.47 -26.76 30.75
C GLN A 14 41.53 -25.37 31.39
N GLU A 15 40.44 -24.94 32.03
CA GLU A 15 40.36 -23.66 32.73
C GLU A 15 41.34 -23.61 33.92
N ALA A 16 41.34 -24.65 34.76
CA ALA A 16 42.26 -24.73 35.90
C ALA A 16 43.74 -24.77 35.46
N PHE A 17 44.05 -25.50 34.38
CA PHE A 17 45.40 -25.55 33.82
C PHE A 17 45.82 -24.20 33.21
N GLY A 18 44.95 -23.55 32.43
CA GLY A 18 45.21 -22.23 31.87
C GLY A 18 45.42 -21.16 32.93
N LEU A 19 44.67 -21.19 34.04
CA LEU A 19 44.86 -20.28 35.17
C LEU A 19 46.22 -20.52 35.85
N ALA A 20 46.60 -21.78 36.03
CA ALA A 20 47.90 -22.14 36.59
C ALA A 20 49.05 -21.70 35.67
N GLU A 21 48.92 -21.85 34.35
CA GLU A 21 49.90 -21.36 33.38
C GLU A 21 49.99 -19.82 33.37
N TYR A 22 48.86 -19.12 33.40
CA TYR A 22 48.83 -17.66 33.51
C TYR A 22 49.51 -17.15 34.79
N SER A 23 49.32 -17.85 35.92
CA SER A 23 49.94 -17.49 37.20
C SER A 23 51.48 -17.66 37.22
N LYS A 24 52.03 -18.47 36.31
CA LYS A 24 53.48 -18.69 36.16
C LYS A 24 54.15 -17.60 35.30
N LEU A 25 53.38 -16.80 34.57
CA LEU A 25 53.89 -15.71 33.75
C LEU A 25 54.41 -14.55 34.63
N THR A 26 55.39 -13.82 34.13
CA THR A 26 55.81 -12.54 34.71
C THR A 26 54.71 -11.49 34.56
N LYS A 27 54.78 -10.41 35.35
CA LYS A 27 53.80 -9.32 35.27
C LYS A 27 53.75 -8.70 33.87
N GLU A 28 54.89 -8.54 33.23
CA GLU A 28 55.03 -8.02 31.89
C GLU A 28 54.33 -8.92 30.86
N GLU A 29 54.52 -10.25 30.95
CA GLU A 29 53.85 -11.23 30.08
C GLU A 29 52.33 -11.28 30.34
N GLN A 30 51.89 -11.18 31.60
CA GLN A 30 50.47 -11.09 31.95
C GLN A 30 49.82 -9.82 31.36
N MET A 31 50.52 -8.69 31.42
CA MET A 31 50.06 -7.42 30.83
C MET A 31 50.00 -7.51 29.30
N ALA A 32 51.01 -8.11 28.66
CA ALA A 32 51.00 -8.34 27.22
C ALA A 32 49.83 -9.24 26.80
N TYR A 33 49.61 -10.35 27.51
CA TYR A 33 48.49 -11.25 27.28
C TYR A 33 47.14 -10.53 27.42
N GLN A 34 46.93 -9.77 28.51
CA GLN A 34 45.71 -9.00 28.72
C GLN A 34 45.48 -7.95 27.62
N SER A 35 46.55 -7.29 27.17
CA SER A 35 46.51 -6.33 26.08
C SER A 35 46.07 -6.99 24.76
N SER A 36 46.57 -8.19 24.46
CA SER A 36 46.13 -8.95 23.28
C SER A 36 44.67 -9.36 23.37
N ILE A 37 44.20 -9.81 24.55
CA ILE A 37 42.78 -10.14 24.76
C ILE A 37 41.89 -8.91 24.56
N ASN A 38 42.29 -7.76 25.11
CA ASN A 38 41.55 -6.52 24.95
C ASN A 38 41.52 -6.10 23.47
N SER A 39 42.65 -6.18 22.78
CA SER A 39 42.76 -5.86 21.35
C SER A 39 41.85 -6.76 20.49
N LEU A 40 41.77 -8.06 20.79
CA LEU A 40 40.85 -8.98 20.13
C LEU A 40 39.38 -8.63 20.42
N ARG A 41 39.06 -8.22 21.65
CA ARG A 41 37.71 -7.78 22.01
C ARG A 41 37.32 -6.51 21.25
N ASP A 42 38.19 -5.52 21.19
CA ASP A 42 37.94 -4.26 20.48
C ASP A 42 37.78 -4.49 18.97
N TYR A 43 38.60 -5.37 18.39
CA TYR A 43 38.48 -5.79 17.00
C TYR A 43 37.13 -6.48 16.73
N ASN A 44 36.75 -7.46 17.55
CA ASN A 44 35.50 -8.18 17.40
C ASN A 44 34.28 -7.26 17.60
N ALA A 45 34.35 -6.32 18.54
CA ALA A 45 33.31 -5.32 18.74
C ALA A 45 33.16 -4.41 17.52
N THR A 46 34.27 -3.98 16.92
CA THR A 46 34.29 -3.17 15.70
C THR A 46 33.67 -3.91 14.52
N LEU A 47 34.05 -5.17 14.31
CA LEU A 47 33.45 -6.02 13.27
C LEU A 47 31.96 -6.21 13.47
N SER A 48 31.54 -6.60 14.68
CA SER A 48 30.12 -6.82 15.02
C SER A 48 29.30 -5.56 14.80
N TYR A 49 29.85 -4.39 15.15
CA TYR A 49 29.20 -3.10 14.89
C TYR A 49 29.08 -2.82 13.39
N ALA A 50 30.15 -3.04 12.62
CA ALA A 50 30.13 -2.84 11.16
C ALA A 50 29.12 -3.76 10.47
N GLU A 51 29.06 -5.03 10.85
CA GLU A 51 28.09 -6.02 10.35
C GLU A 51 26.65 -5.59 10.68
N LYS A 52 26.38 -5.26 11.95
CA LYS A 52 25.05 -4.81 12.38
C LYS A 52 24.61 -3.56 11.62
N ARG A 53 25.49 -2.57 11.46
CA ARG A 53 25.21 -1.34 10.70
C ARG A 53 25.03 -1.61 9.21
N GLY A 54 25.78 -2.54 8.64
CA GLY A 54 25.63 -2.97 7.25
C GLY A 54 24.25 -3.60 7.01
N LEU A 55 23.85 -4.52 7.89
CA LEU A 55 22.55 -5.19 7.83
C LEU A 55 21.39 -4.20 8.02
N GLU A 56 21.48 -3.31 9.00
CA GLU A 56 20.48 -2.27 9.24
C GLU A 56 20.27 -1.38 8.00
N LYS A 57 21.37 -0.88 7.42
CA LYS A 57 21.31 -0.08 6.18
C LYS A 57 20.77 -0.87 5.00
N GLY A 58 21.11 -2.15 4.88
CA GLY A 58 20.60 -3.03 3.83
C GLY A 58 19.10 -3.23 3.93
N LEU A 59 18.62 -3.54 5.14
CA LEU A 59 17.19 -3.69 5.44
C LEU A 59 16.42 -2.39 5.18
N GLU A 60 16.93 -1.25 5.66
CA GLU A 60 16.29 0.05 5.46
C GLU A 60 16.17 0.40 3.98
N LYS A 61 17.24 0.19 3.19
CA LYS A 61 17.21 0.36 1.73
C LYS A 61 16.17 -0.54 1.07
N GLY A 62 16.12 -1.82 1.45
CA GLY A 62 15.11 -2.77 0.98
C GLY A 62 13.69 -2.29 1.25
N ARG A 63 13.39 -1.94 2.51
CA ARG A 63 12.07 -1.43 2.92
C ARG A 63 11.69 -0.10 2.25
N ARG A 64 12.68 0.73 1.87
CA ARG A 64 12.42 1.96 1.13
C ARG A 64 12.05 1.66 -0.32
N LEU A 65 12.78 0.76 -0.98
CA LEU A 65 12.49 0.34 -2.36
C LEU A 65 11.12 -0.34 -2.45
N GLU A 66 10.79 -1.23 -1.51
CA GLU A 66 9.48 -1.88 -1.44
C GLU A 66 8.36 -0.85 -1.29
N ARG A 67 8.53 0.15 -0.41
CA ARG A 67 7.56 1.25 -0.26
C ARG A 67 7.40 2.06 -1.53
N GLU A 68 8.50 2.42 -2.19
CA GLU A 68 8.44 3.20 -3.44
C GLU A 68 7.73 2.42 -4.56
N ILE A 69 7.97 1.11 -4.66
CA ILE A 69 7.27 0.25 -5.63
C ILE A 69 5.77 0.19 -5.28
N ALA A 70 5.44 -0.08 -4.01
CA ALA A 70 4.05 -0.14 -3.56
C ALA A 70 3.30 1.18 -3.79
N GLU A 71 3.93 2.32 -3.50
CA GLU A 71 3.36 3.65 -3.73
C GLU A 71 3.10 3.90 -5.22
N LYS A 72 4.04 3.52 -6.10
CA LYS A 72 3.85 3.63 -7.56
C LYS A 72 2.70 2.74 -8.03
N GLU A 73 2.62 1.51 -7.55
CA GLU A 73 1.52 0.61 -7.90
C GLU A 73 0.18 1.18 -7.44
N ILE A 74 0.07 1.62 -6.17
CA ILE A 74 -1.13 2.25 -5.62
C ILE A 74 -1.52 3.47 -6.46
N ALA A 75 -0.58 4.35 -6.81
CA ALA A 75 -0.85 5.52 -7.63
C ALA A 75 -1.38 5.14 -9.02
N THR A 76 -0.84 4.09 -9.66
CA THR A 76 -1.35 3.62 -10.95
C THR A 76 -2.76 3.04 -10.84
N PHE A 77 -3.08 2.34 -9.76
CA PHE A 77 -4.44 1.83 -9.52
C PHE A 77 -5.43 2.96 -9.25
N GLN A 78 -5.04 3.95 -8.44
CA GLN A 78 -5.86 5.13 -8.16
C GLN A 78 -6.15 5.92 -9.44
N ALA A 79 -5.14 6.17 -10.29
CA ALA A 79 -5.32 6.85 -11.56
C ALA A 79 -6.30 6.11 -12.49
N LYS A 80 -6.21 4.78 -12.58
CA LYS A 80 -7.15 3.97 -13.35
C LYS A 80 -8.57 4.01 -12.78
N ALA A 81 -8.70 3.97 -11.46
CA ALA A 81 -9.99 4.07 -10.79
C ALA A 81 -10.65 5.44 -11.01
N GLU A 82 -9.87 6.52 -10.90
CA GLU A 82 -10.34 7.89 -11.18
C GLU A 82 -10.78 8.06 -12.63
N GLN A 83 -10.02 7.52 -13.58
CA GLN A 83 -10.40 7.52 -15.00
C GLN A 83 -11.74 6.79 -15.22
N ALA A 84 -11.90 5.59 -14.66
CA ALA A 84 -13.14 4.83 -14.78
C ALA A 84 -14.34 5.55 -14.14
N ILE A 85 -14.14 6.20 -12.99
CA ILE A 85 -15.18 7.01 -12.33
C ILE A 85 -15.55 8.22 -13.21
N ALA A 86 -14.56 8.91 -13.78
CA ALA A 86 -14.78 10.06 -14.65
C ALA A 86 -15.53 9.68 -15.93
N GLU A 87 -15.20 8.54 -16.54
CA GLU A 87 -15.93 8.00 -17.70
C GLU A 87 -17.38 7.66 -17.35
N LYS A 88 -17.60 6.99 -16.22
CA LYS A 88 -18.96 6.67 -15.75
C LYS A 88 -19.79 7.93 -15.50
N GLN A 89 -19.21 8.95 -14.86
CA GLN A 89 -19.88 10.23 -14.61
C GLN A 89 -20.25 10.95 -15.90
N LYS A 90 -19.38 10.91 -16.93
CA LYS A 90 -19.69 11.48 -18.24
C LYS A 90 -20.87 10.76 -18.90
N ALA A 91 -20.87 9.43 -18.88
CA ALA A 91 -21.98 8.64 -19.41
C ALA A 91 -23.29 8.93 -18.67
N GLU A 92 -23.26 8.99 -17.33
CA GLU A 92 -24.44 9.35 -16.52
C GLU A 92 -24.94 10.76 -16.83
N ALA A 93 -24.05 11.73 -17.04
CA ALA A 93 -24.42 13.09 -17.40
C ALA A 93 -25.05 13.17 -18.81
N GLU A 94 -24.60 12.36 -19.77
CA GLU A 94 -25.21 12.27 -21.10
C GLU A 94 -26.61 11.65 -21.04
N ILE A 95 -26.80 10.58 -20.24
CA ILE A 95 -28.11 9.97 -20.02
C ILE A 95 -29.06 10.98 -19.39
N GLN A 96 -28.64 11.70 -18.35
CA GLN A 96 -29.47 12.72 -17.70
C GLN A 96 -29.88 13.85 -18.66
N LYS A 97 -28.99 14.27 -19.56
CA LYS A 97 -29.32 15.27 -20.59
C LYS A 97 -30.37 14.74 -21.57
N ALA A 98 -30.21 13.50 -22.03
CA ALA A 98 -31.18 12.85 -22.92
C ALA A 98 -32.56 12.70 -22.24
N GLU A 99 -32.58 12.28 -20.97
CA GLU A 99 -33.81 12.18 -20.18
C GLU A 99 -34.49 13.54 -20.00
N ALA A 100 -33.73 14.59 -19.69
CA ALA A 100 -34.26 15.95 -19.55
C ALA A 100 -34.86 16.47 -20.87
N GLU A 101 -34.23 16.18 -22.01
CA GLU A 101 -34.75 16.54 -23.33
C GLU A 101 -36.04 15.79 -23.66
N ILE A 102 -36.09 14.48 -23.39
CA ILE A 102 -37.30 13.66 -23.56
C ILE A 102 -38.43 14.19 -22.67
N GLN A 103 -38.15 14.52 -21.41
CA GLN A 103 -39.15 15.08 -20.50
C GLN A 103 -39.68 16.43 -20.98
N LYS A 104 -38.80 17.30 -21.49
CA LYS A 104 -39.21 18.58 -22.06
C LYS A 104 -40.13 18.39 -23.28
N ILE A 105 -39.75 17.53 -24.22
CA ILE A 105 -40.57 17.19 -25.39
C ILE A 105 -41.94 16.65 -24.95
N TYR A 106 -41.96 15.75 -23.96
CA TYR A 106 -43.21 15.21 -23.43
C TYR A 106 -44.09 16.31 -22.80
N SER A 107 -43.49 17.20 -21.99
CA SER A 107 -44.19 18.35 -21.41
C SER A 107 -44.82 19.26 -22.47
N ASP A 108 -44.07 19.59 -23.53
CA ASP A 108 -44.56 20.44 -24.63
C ASP A 108 -45.74 19.80 -25.38
N LYS A 109 -45.72 18.47 -25.55
CA LYS A 109 -46.84 17.69 -26.11
C LYS A 109 -48.08 17.76 -25.22
N LEU A 110 -47.92 17.61 -23.90
CA LEU A 110 -49.03 17.72 -22.95
C LEU A 110 -49.65 19.12 -22.95
N GLU A 111 -48.84 20.18 -22.99
CA GLU A 111 -49.34 21.56 -23.10
C GLU A 111 -50.11 21.79 -24.41
N SER A 112 -49.59 21.28 -25.53
CA SER A 112 -50.26 21.36 -26.83
C SER A 112 -51.60 20.65 -26.81
N ALA A 113 -51.66 19.43 -26.26
CA ALA A 113 -52.91 18.67 -26.11
C ALA A 113 -53.94 19.41 -25.25
N ARG A 114 -53.52 20.04 -24.13
CA ARG A 114 -54.41 20.87 -23.29
C ARG A 114 -54.99 22.06 -24.05
N LYS A 115 -54.19 22.74 -24.88
CA LYS A 115 -54.66 23.85 -25.72
C LYS A 115 -55.67 23.37 -26.78
N MET A 116 -55.41 22.24 -27.42
CA MET A 116 -56.34 21.64 -28.39
C MET A 116 -57.66 21.19 -27.75
N LYS A 117 -57.62 20.63 -26.54
CA LYS A 117 -58.83 20.28 -25.76
C LYS A 117 -59.67 21.51 -25.45
N LYS A 118 -59.04 22.61 -25.02
CA LYS A 118 -59.71 23.91 -24.81
C LYS A 118 -60.30 24.50 -26.08
N ALA A 119 -59.68 24.24 -27.24
CA ALA A 119 -60.17 24.69 -28.55
C ALA A 119 -61.31 23.82 -29.13
N GLY A 120 -61.72 22.75 -28.43
CA GLY A 120 -62.88 21.94 -28.80
C GLY A 120 -62.59 20.79 -29.79
N LEU A 121 -61.32 20.39 -29.97
CA LEU A 121 -60.97 19.22 -30.79
C LEU A 121 -61.41 17.91 -30.11
N SER A 122 -61.73 16.87 -30.89
CA SER A 122 -62.09 15.56 -30.34
C SER A 122 -60.88 14.84 -29.75
N LEU A 123 -61.12 13.95 -28.77
CA LEU A 123 -60.05 13.20 -28.09
C LEU A 123 -59.21 12.36 -29.07
N ALA A 124 -59.85 11.78 -30.09
CA ALA A 124 -59.18 11.04 -31.15
C ALA A 124 -58.24 11.94 -31.97
N GLN A 125 -58.71 13.13 -32.38
CA GLN A 125 -57.88 14.08 -33.11
C GLN A 125 -56.69 14.58 -32.29
N ILE A 126 -56.87 14.85 -30.98
CA ILE A 126 -55.79 15.31 -30.11
C ILE A 126 -54.74 14.19 -29.93
N SER A 127 -55.19 12.95 -29.74
CA SER A 127 -54.32 11.77 -29.69
C SER A 127 -53.49 11.65 -30.96
N ASP A 128 -54.12 11.76 -32.13
CA ASP A 128 -53.43 11.67 -33.42
C ASP A 128 -52.41 12.81 -33.63
N PHE A 129 -52.80 14.07 -33.35
CA PHE A 129 -51.92 15.23 -33.56
C PHE A 129 -50.74 15.30 -32.60
N THR A 130 -50.90 14.87 -31.34
CA THR A 130 -49.84 14.94 -30.33
C THR A 130 -49.07 13.63 -30.16
N SER A 131 -49.56 12.57 -30.81
CA SER A 131 -49.09 11.19 -30.64
C SER A 131 -49.08 10.75 -29.16
N LEU A 132 -49.99 11.31 -28.35
CA LEU A 132 -50.22 10.92 -26.98
C LEU A 132 -51.31 9.85 -26.94
N PRO A 133 -51.20 8.82 -26.09
CA PRO A 133 -52.23 7.80 -26.00
C PRO A 133 -53.55 8.38 -25.45
N LEU A 134 -54.67 7.82 -25.91
CA LEU A 134 -56.02 8.28 -25.61
C LEU A 134 -56.30 8.39 -24.10
N ASP A 135 -55.76 7.45 -23.31
CA ASP A 135 -55.95 7.41 -21.86
C ASP A 135 -55.32 8.63 -21.15
N ILE A 136 -54.17 9.11 -21.65
CA ILE A 136 -53.52 10.31 -21.16
C ILE A 136 -54.32 11.54 -21.57
N VAL A 137 -54.77 11.62 -22.83
CA VAL A 137 -55.54 12.76 -23.34
C VAL A 137 -56.89 12.93 -22.65
N GLU A 138 -57.56 11.82 -22.31
CA GLU A 138 -58.81 11.83 -21.55
C GLU A 138 -58.63 12.48 -20.17
N LYS A 139 -57.52 12.17 -19.49
CA LYS A 139 -57.16 12.65 -18.15
C LYS A 139 -56.62 14.08 -18.09
N LEU A 140 -56.28 14.71 -19.23
CA LEU A 140 -55.72 16.07 -19.31
C LEU A 140 -56.72 17.19 -19.03
#